data_AF-A0A8X6K9G3-F1
#
_entry.id   AF-A0A8X6K9G3-F1
#
_cell.length_a   1.000
_cell.length_b   1.000
_cell.length_c   1.000
_cell.angle_alpha   90.00
_cell.angle_beta   90.00
_cell.angle_gamma   90.00
#
_symmetry.space_group_name_H-M   'P 1'
#
loop_
_entity.id
_entity.type
_entity.pdbx_description
1 polymer ?
#
loop_
_entity_poly.entity_id
_entity_poly.type
_entity_poly.pdbx_seq_one_letter_code
_entity_poly.pdbx_strand_id
1 'polypeptide(L)' 'MAFLIRSRKIDLIQLARDLDESPDPSMSKIVLRDLITSSKYYKEEEAKELLEVITAERLETEQQQN' A
#
# COMPACT_ATOMS: atom_id res chain seq x y z
N MET A 1 9.88 8.30 -1.08
CA MET A 1 9.35 7.29 -2.06
C MET A 1 10.00 5.89 -2.10
N ALA A 2 11.24 5.65 -1.63
CA ALA A 2 11.85 4.30 -1.73
C ALA A 2 11.02 3.18 -1.07
N PHE A 3 10.23 3.53 -0.06
CA PHE A 3 9.37 2.58 0.65
C PHE A 3 8.27 1.97 -0.25
N LEU A 4 7.62 2.75 -1.11
CA LEU A 4 6.60 2.26 -2.06
C LEU A 4 7.18 1.31 -3.11
N ILE A 5 8.46 1.48 -3.47
CA ILE A 5 9.15 0.62 -4.44
C ILE A 5 9.33 -0.80 -3.87
N ARG A 6 9.69 -0.90 -2.59
CA ARG A 6 9.93 -2.18 -1.89
C ARG A 6 8.65 -2.89 -1.42
N SER A 7 7.51 -2.19 -1.28
CA SER A 7 6.23 -2.76 -0.80
C SER A 7 5.71 -3.89 -1.69
N ARG A 8 4.95 -4.85 -1.14
CA ARG A 8 4.29 -5.86 -1.97
C ARG A 8 3.08 -5.24 -2.69
N LYS A 9 2.68 -5.82 -3.82
CA LYS A 9 1.52 -5.32 -4.61
C LYS A 9 0.24 -5.28 -3.78
N ILE A 10 0.01 -6.31 -2.96
CA ILE A 10 -1.19 -6.40 -2.11
C ILE A 10 -1.26 -5.25 -1.09
N ASP A 11 -0.13 -4.82 -0.53
CA ASP A 11 -0.10 -3.69 0.42
C ASP A 11 -0.37 -2.37 -0.28
N LEU A 12 0.16 -2.20 -1.49
CA LEU A 12 -0.09 -1.00 -2.28
C LEU A 12 -1.57 -0.89 -2.66
N ILE A 13 -2.24 -2.02 -2.94
CA ILE A 13 -3.69 -2.04 -3.17
C ILE A 13 -4.43 -1.61 -1.90
N GLN A 14 -4.05 -2.13 -0.73
CA GLN A 14 -4.72 -1.74 0.51
C GLN A 14 -4.47 -0.26 0.84
N LEU A 15 -3.23 0.21 0.74
CA LEU A 15 -2.87 1.61 0.99
C LEU A 15 -3.63 2.57 0.06
N ALA A 16 -3.80 2.22 -1.21
CA ALA A 16 -4.59 3.04 -2.12
C ALA A 16 -6.07 3.11 -1.69
N ARG A 17 -6.66 2.01 -1.21
CA ARG A 17 -8.04 2.02 -0.66
C ARG A 17 -8.15 2.89 0.59
N ASP A 18 -7.16 2.83 1.47
CA ASP A 18 -7.14 3.64 2.71
C ASP A 18 -7.00 5.14 2.42
N LEU A 19 -6.45 5.50 1.25
CA LEU A 19 -6.39 6.88 0.73
C LEU A 19 -7.65 7.29 -0.05
N ASP A 20 -8.75 6.53 0.07
CA ASP A 20 -10.01 6.75 -0.65
C ASP A 20 -9.87 6.66 -2.20
N GLU A 21 -8.83 5.98 -2.68
CA GLU A 21 -8.67 5.65 -4.09
C GLU A 21 -9.29 4.29 -4.41
N SER A 22 -9.58 4.04 -5.68
CA SER A 22 -10.17 2.78 -6.17
C SER A 22 -9.16 1.97 -7.01
N PRO A 23 -8.21 1.25 -6.37
CA PRO A 23 -7.23 0.43 -7.08
C PRO A 23 -7.87 -0.84 -7.65
N ASP A 24 -7.46 -1.22 -8.86
CA ASP A 24 -7.85 -2.48 -9.48
C ASP A 24 -6.79 -3.57 -9.20
N PRO A 25 -7.17 -4.81 -8.79
CA PRO A 25 -6.23 -5.89 -8.53
C PRO A 25 -5.32 -6.28 -9.71
N SER A 26 -5.70 -5.95 -10.94
CA SER A 26 -4.90 -6.15 -12.16
C SER A 26 -3.83 -5.06 -12.36
N MET A 27 -3.92 -3.90 -11.70
CA MET A 27 -2.96 -2.81 -11.82
C MET A 27 -1.52 -3.28 -11.54
N SER A 28 -0.57 -2.73 -12.28
CA SER A 28 0.85 -2.98 -12.04
C SER A 28 1.31 -2.24 -10.78
N LYS A 29 2.43 -2.68 -10.17
CA LYS A 29 3.01 -1.95 -9.04
C LYS A 29 3.34 -0.50 -9.39
N ILE A 30 3.70 -0.22 -10.64
CA ILE A 30 4.01 1.15 -11.09
C ILE A 30 2.75 2.00 -11.03
N VAL A 31 1.67 1.54 -11.67
CA VAL A 31 0.37 2.24 -11.71
C VAL A 31 -0.20 2.45 -10.31
N LEU A 32 -0.06 1.47 -9.41
CA LEU A 32 -0.50 1.62 -8.02
C LEU A 32 0.27 2.71 -7.27
N ARG A 33 1.60 2.80 -7.46
CA ARG A 33 2.39 3.87 -6.84
C ARG A 33 1.99 5.23 -7.40
N ASP A 34 1.80 5.33 -8.70
CA ASP A 34 1.40 6.57 -9.34
C ASP A 34 0.03 7.02 -8.81
N LEU A 35 -0.94 6.10 -8.71
CA LEU A 35 -2.25 6.34 -8.10
C LEU A 35 -2.13 6.88 -6.67
N ILE A 36 -1.40 6.18 -5.80
CA ILE A 36 -1.16 6.57 -4.40
C ILE A 36 -0.57 7.98 -4.32
N THR A 37 0.47 8.25 -5.10
CA THR A 37 1.19 9.54 -5.04
C THR A 37 0.45 10.69 -5.71
N SER A 38 -0.50 10.38 -6.60
CA SER A 38 -1.38 11.34 -7.24
C SER A 38 -2.62 11.71 -6.39
N SER A 39 -2.89 10.95 -5.33
CA SER A 39 -4.03 11.21 -4.45
C SER A 39 -3.88 12.56 -3.74
N LYS A 40 -4.97 13.32 -3.67
CA LYS A 40 -5.02 14.59 -2.92
C LYS A 40 -4.84 14.41 -1.41
N TYR A 41 -5.01 13.18 -0.92
CA TYR A 41 -4.82 12.81 0.48
C TYR A 41 -3.43 12.24 0.77
N TYR A 42 -2.57 12.12 -0.25
CA TYR A 42 -1.23 11.58 -0.08
C TYR A 42 -0.35 12.50 0.76
N LYS A 43 0.15 11.96 1.87
CA LYS A 43 1.25 12.53 2.65
C LYS A 43 2.25 11.41 2.90
N GLU A 44 3.52 11.66 2.58
CA GLU A 44 4.54 10.61 2.56
C GLU A 44 4.70 9.92 3.94
N GLU A 45 4.72 10.67 5.04
CA GLU A 45 4.86 10.08 6.38
C GLU A 45 3.62 9.28 6.81
N GLU A 46 2.41 9.83 6.61
CA GLU A 46 1.16 9.11 6.94
C GLU A 46 1.02 7.83 6.09
N ALA A 47 1.35 7.89 4.80
CA ALA A 47 1.34 6.73 3.91
C ALA A 47 2.37 5.66 4.31
N LYS A 48 3.51 6.09 4.87
CA LYS A 48 4.53 5.17 5.37
C LYS A 48 4.07 4.48 6.65
N GLU A 49 3.49 5.21 7.59
CA GLU A 49 2.92 4.65 8.83
C GLU A 49 1.80 3.65 8.53
N LEU A 50 0.86 4.01 7.63
CA LEU A 50 -0.21 3.11 7.20
C LEU A 50 0.35 1.83 6.55
N LEU A 51 1.35 1.95 5.68
CA LEU A 51 1.97 0.81 5.04
C LEU A 51 2.69 -0.12 6.03
N GLU A 52 3.31 0.44 7.06
CA GLU A 52 3.96 -0.35 8.12
C GLU A 52 2.93 -1.19 8.88
N VAL A 53 1.76 -0.62 9.20
CA VAL A 53 0.64 -1.34 9.82
C VAL A 53 0.12 -2.45 8.90
N ILE A 54 -0.22 -2.13 7.65
CA ILE A 54 -0.70 -3.11 6.65
C ILE A 54 0.30 -4.27 6.50
N THR A 55 1.59 -3.93 6.46
CA THR A 55 2.67 -4.93 6.31
C THR A 55 2.75 -5.84 7.53
N ALA A 56 2.64 -5.29 8.74
CA ALA A 56 2.65 -6.03 9.98
C ALA A 56 1.44 -6.98 10.08
N GLU A 57 0.21 -6.47 9.87
CA GLU A 57 -1.01 -7.27 9.92
C GLU A 57 -0.98 -8.46 8.95
N ARG A 58 -0.50 -8.23 7.73
CA ARG A 58 -0.33 -9.32 6.75
C ARG A 58 0.74 -10.32 7.20
N LEU A 59 1.86 -9.88 7.75
CA LEU A 59 2.91 -10.79 8.24
C LEU A 59 2.41 -11.62 9.42
N GLU A 60 1.67 -11.02 10.36
CA GLU A 60 1.03 -11.74 11.46
C GLU A 60 0.03 -12.78 10.96
N THR A 61 -0.79 -12.43 9.97
CA THR A 61 -1.72 -13.36 9.33
C THR A 61 -0.99 -14.51 8.62
N GLU A 62 0.07 -14.21 7.87
CA GLU A 62 0.93 -15.21 7.21
C GLU A 62 1.63 -16.13 8.23
N GLN A 63 2.00 -15.61 9.41
CA GLN A 63 2.63 -16.38 10.48
C GLN A 63 1.66 -17.28 11.24
N GLN A 64 0.42 -16.82 11.49
CA GLN A 64 -0.59 -17.61 12.20
C GLN A 64 -1.21 -18.72 11.33
N GLN A 65 -1.03 -18.66 10.01
CA GLN A 65 -1.51 -19.66 9.07
C GLN A 65 -0.47 -20.75 8.73
N ASN A 66 0.70 -20.73 9.38
CA ASN A 66 1.77 -21.73 9.28
C ASN A 66 1.91 -22.54 10.57
#